data_AF-A0A438GVH6-F1
#
_entry.id   AF-A0A438GVH6-F1
#
_cell.length_a   1.000
_cell.length_b   1.000
_cell.length_c   1.000
_cell.angle_alpha   90.00
_cell.angle_beta   90.00
_cell.angle_gamma   90.00
#
_symmetry.space_group_name_H-M   'P 1'
#
loop_
_entity.id
_entity.type
_entity.pdbx_description
1 polymer ?
#
loop_
_entity_poly.entity_id
_entity_poly.type
_entity_poly.pdbx_seq_one_letter_code
_entity_poly.pdbx_strand_id
1 'polypeptide(L)'
;MNCLQNLPRSSALPLQSFNCHGRKAICSVHNLGVMNKTVDLHRSIAAKAISGSISDTKMSDPEFKEEKSEIYSNNMTEAMGAVLTYRHELGMNYNFIRPDLIVGSCLQSPEDVDKLRSIGVKTIFCLQQDSDLEYFGVDINAIIEYANTFDDIQHLRAEIRDFDAFDLRLQLPAVVSKLYKAINRNGGVTYIHCTAGLGRAPAVAVCFSILSQKYELILPKAFS
;
A
#
# COMPACT_ATOMS: atom_id res chain seq x y z
N MET A 1 41.15 -63.78 11.37
CA MET A 1 42.62 -63.77 11.21
C MET A 1 42.98 -62.44 10.57
N ASN A 2 43.41 -61.46 11.39
CA ASN A 2 44.79 -60.96 11.50
C ASN A 2 45.23 -60.15 10.26
N CYS A 3 45.28 -58.81 10.31
CA CYS A 3 46.42 -57.97 10.77
C CYS A 3 47.32 -57.56 9.55
N LEU A 4 47.86 -56.36 9.31
CA LEU A 4 48.04 -55.07 9.99
C LEU A 4 48.50 -53.99 8.95
N GLN A 5 48.09 -52.73 9.18
CA GLN A 5 48.86 -51.47 9.21
C GLN A 5 49.79 -51.02 8.05
N ASN A 6 49.63 -49.77 7.59
CA ASN A 6 50.40 -48.62 8.11
C ASN A 6 49.92 -47.24 7.61
N LEU A 7 49.64 -46.36 8.59
CA LEU A 7 49.51 -44.88 8.57
C LEU A 7 50.94 -44.24 8.60
N PRO A 8 51.18 -42.91 8.40
CA PRO A 8 50.62 -41.79 9.21
C PRO A 8 50.54 -40.41 8.46
N ARG A 9 50.14 -39.24 9.00
CA ARG A 9 49.88 -38.72 10.36
C ARG A 9 49.14 -37.37 10.32
N SER A 10 48.13 -37.19 11.19
CA SER A 10 47.80 -36.05 12.10
C SER A 10 47.65 -34.61 11.53
N SER A 11 46.67 -33.80 11.93
CA SER A 11 46.26 -33.47 13.31
C SER A 11 44.86 -32.86 13.41
N ALA A 12 44.27 -32.91 14.61
CA ALA A 12 42.84 -32.77 14.86
C ALA A 12 42.54 -31.85 16.08
N LEU A 13 41.33 -31.24 16.04
CA LEU A 13 40.40 -30.83 17.13
C LEU A 13 40.68 -29.53 17.94
N PRO A 14 39.68 -28.96 18.69
CA PRO A 14 38.20 -29.14 18.68
C PRO A 14 37.34 -27.83 18.80
N LEU A 15 36.02 -28.00 18.62
CA LEU A 15 34.93 -27.10 19.07
C LEU A 15 34.88 -26.94 20.60
N GLN A 16 34.57 -25.73 21.08
CA GLN A 16 34.07 -25.46 22.43
C GLN A 16 32.93 -24.44 22.41
N SER A 17 31.81 -24.83 23.01
CA SER A 17 30.66 -23.98 23.38
C SER A 17 30.96 -23.26 24.70
N PHE A 18 30.52 -22.00 24.88
CA PHE A 18 30.48 -21.38 26.20
C PHE A 18 29.25 -20.50 26.44
N ASN A 19 28.86 -20.54 27.73
CA ASN A 19 27.64 -20.10 28.39
C ASN A 19 27.46 -18.58 28.55
N CYS A 20 26.19 -18.22 28.73
CA CYS A 20 25.64 -16.98 29.25
C CYS A 20 26.15 -16.68 30.67
N HIS A 21 26.62 -15.45 30.94
CA HIS A 21 26.76 -14.89 32.29
C HIS A 21 26.33 -13.41 32.25
N GLY A 22 25.40 -13.03 33.13
CA GLY A 22 24.95 -11.66 33.29
C GLY A 22 25.88 -10.82 34.17
N ARG A 23 25.96 -9.52 33.89
CA ARG A 23 26.35 -8.45 34.84
C ARG A 23 25.63 -7.14 34.49
N LYS A 24 25.06 -6.50 35.51
CA LYS A 24 24.51 -5.14 35.49
C LYS A 24 25.62 -4.09 35.29
N ALA A 25 25.29 -2.97 34.65
CA ALA A 25 25.97 -1.69 34.86
C ALA A 25 24.96 -0.53 34.78
N ILE A 26 25.06 0.37 35.77
CA ILE A 26 24.36 1.64 35.96
C ILE A 26 25.29 2.76 35.44
N CYS A 27 24.70 3.82 34.88
CA CYS A 27 25.16 5.23 34.74
C CYS A 27 24.82 5.77 33.35
N SER A 28 24.51 7.04 33.10
CA SER A 28 24.13 8.22 33.87
C SER A 28 23.62 9.18 32.78
N VAL A 29 22.47 9.80 32.97
CA VAL A 29 21.87 10.71 31.99
C VAL A 29 22.55 12.08 32.14
N HIS A 30 23.26 12.53 31.10
CA HIS A 30 23.65 13.93 30.96
C HIS A 30 22.74 14.60 29.92
N ASN A 31 21.87 15.49 30.40
CA ASN A 31 21.19 16.48 29.57
C ASN A 31 22.22 17.49 29.07
N LEU A 32 22.28 17.70 27.75
CA LEU A 32 22.84 18.91 27.18
C LEU A 32 21.86 19.43 26.12
N GLY A 33 21.18 20.52 26.48
CA GLY A 33 20.28 21.24 25.59
C GLY A 33 21.06 21.92 24.47
N VAL A 34 20.60 21.71 23.24
CA VAL A 34 21.00 22.50 22.09
C VAL A 34 19.73 23.07 21.48
N MET A 35 19.59 24.38 21.61
CA MET A 35 18.49 25.18 21.12
C MET A 35 18.77 25.54 19.66
N ASN A 36 18.14 24.85 18.72
CA ASN A 36 18.16 25.22 17.31
C ASN A 36 16.82 25.85 16.93
N LYS A 37 16.85 27.19 16.76
CA LYS A 37 15.79 27.95 16.08
C LYS A 37 15.71 27.46 14.64
N THR A 38 14.64 26.73 14.32
CA THR A 38 14.22 26.51 12.94
C THR A 38 12.97 27.34 12.69
N VAL A 39 13.01 28.11 11.62
CA VAL A 39 11.95 29.00 11.18
C VAL A 39 10.88 28.11 10.55
N ASP A 40 9.77 27.91 11.25
CA ASP A 40 8.59 27.22 10.73
C ASP A 40 7.99 28.04 9.57
N LEU A 41 8.34 27.70 8.34
CA LEU A 41 7.57 28.12 7.18
C LEU A 41 6.37 27.17 7.05
N HIS A 42 5.38 27.40 7.90
CA HIS A 42 4.09 26.72 7.88
C HIS A 42 3.30 27.16 6.63
N ARG A 43 3.60 26.56 5.47
CA ARG A 43 2.75 26.71 4.27
C ARG A 43 1.51 25.83 4.46
N SER A 44 0.54 26.35 5.22
CA SER A 44 -0.79 25.77 5.28
C SER A 44 -1.45 25.90 3.91
N ILE A 45 -1.50 24.82 3.15
CA ILE A 45 -2.49 24.70 2.07
C ILE A 45 -3.81 24.45 2.80
N ALA A 46 -4.59 25.51 2.99
CA ALA A 46 -5.93 25.43 3.53
C ALA A 46 -6.79 24.66 2.52
N ALA A 47 -6.98 23.37 2.75
CA ALA A 47 -8.07 22.63 2.12
C ALA A 47 -9.37 23.30 2.58
N LYS A 48 -10.05 23.96 1.63
CA LYS A 48 -11.35 24.58 1.84
C LYS A 48 -12.35 23.44 2.08
N ALA A 49 -12.57 23.08 3.34
CA ALA A 49 -13.63 22.17 3.72
C ALA A 49 -14.97 22.87 3.46
N ILE A 50 -15.64 22.48 2.38
CA ILE A 50 -17.04 22.84 2.14
C ILE A 50 -17.86 21.94 3.06
N SER A 51 -18.11 22.42 4.28
CA SER A 51 -19.10 21.84 5.19
C SER A 51 -20.48 22.26 4.72
N GLY A 52 -21.05 21.48 3.81
CA GLY A 52 -22.47 21.48 3.51
C GLY A 52 -23.04 20.13 3.91
N SER A 53 -23.95 20.09 4.89
CA SER A 53 -24.71 18.89 5.22
C SER A 53 -25.62 18.55 4.03
N ILE A 54 -25.15 17.68 3.14
CA ILE A 54 -25.91 17.19 1.99
C ILE A 54 -26.62 15.91 2.44
N SER A 55 -27.95 15.90 2.33
CA SER A 55 -28.80 14.74 2.65
C SER A 55 -28.43 13.51 1.82
N ASP A 56 -28.51 12.31 2.41
CA ASP A 56 -28.18 11.00 1.79
C ASP A 56 -28.78 10.81 0.39
N THR A 57 -29.96 11.39 0.12
CA THR A 57 -30.65 11.32 -1.18
C THR A 57 -29.86 11.94 -2.34
N LYS A 58 -28.96 12.90 -2.09
CA LYS A 58 -28.15 13.54 -3.14
C LYS A 58 -26.84 12.80 -3.45
N MET A 59 -26.38 11.89 -2.59
CA MET A 59 -25.17 11.09 -2.85
C MET A 59 -25.39 10.02 -3.92
N SER A 60 -26.63 9.57 -4.11
CA SER A 60 -27.01 8.58 -5.13
C SER A 60 -27.31 9.17 -6.51
N ASP A 61 -27.38 10.50 -6.64
CA ASP A 61 -27.74 11.16 -7.88
C ASP A 61 -26.58 11.10 -8.89
N PRO A 62 -26.79 10.56 -10.11
CA PRO A 62 -25.74 10.44 -11.12
C PRO A 62 -25.09 11.78 -11.50
N GLU A 63 -25.83 12.88 -11.50
CA GLU A 63 -25.30 14.20 -11.86
C GLU A 63 -24.29 14.70 -10.80
N PHE A 64 -24.58 14.46 -9.52
CA PHE A 64 -23.66 14.78 -8.42
C PHE A 64 -22.40 13.90 -8.42
N LYS A 65 -22.50 12.63 -8.84
CA LYS A 65 -21.33 11.75 -8.97
C LYS A 65 -20.43 12.16 -10.13
N GLU A 66 -21.00 12.59 -11.24
CA GLU A 66 -20.24 13.10 -12.39
C GLU A 66 -19.49 14.39 -12.02
N GLU A 67 -20.13 15.36 -11.36
CA GLU A 67 -19.47 16.59 -10.89
C GLU A 67 -18.30 16.28 -9.94
N LYS A 68 -18.50 15.40 -8.95
CA LYS A 68 -17.42 14.98 -8.04
C LYS A 68 -16.25 14.32 -8.78
N SER A 69 -16.55 13.54 -9.82
CA SER A 69 -15.58 12.84 -10.65
C SER A 69 -14.78 13.82 -11.52
N GLU A 70 -15.43 14.85 -12.07
CA GLU A 70 -14.76 15.93 -12.81
C GLU A 70 -13.81 16.72 -11.92
N ILE A 71 -14.27 17.16 -10.74
CA ILE A 71 -13.44 17.88 -9.77
C ILE A 71 -12.23 17.03 -9.37
N TYR A 72 -12.45 15.74 -9.08
CA TYR A 72 -11.37 14.83 -8.72
C TYR A 72 -10.37 14.61 -9.87
N SER A 73 -10.87 14.44 -11.11
CA SER A 73 -10.04 14.29 -12.30
C SER A 73 -9.18 15.52 -12.58
N ASN A 74 -9.73 16.72 -12.40
CA ASN A 74 -9.00 17.98 -12.55
C ASN A 74 -7.88 18.07 -11.51
N ASN A 75 -8.18 17.83 -10.23
CA ASN A 75 -7.18 17.83 -9.16
C ASN A 75 -6.07 16.80 -9.42
N MET A 76 -6.41 15.62 -9.94
CA MET A 76 -5.43 14.61 -10.30
C MET A 76 -4.54 15.05 -11.45
N THR A 77 -5.13 15.64 -12.49
CA THR A 77 -4.38 16.16 -13.64
C THR A 77 -3.40 17.24 -13.20
N GLU A 78 -3.81 18.15 -12.33
CA GLU A 78 -2.94 19.17 -11.73
C GLU A 78 -1.82 18.57 -10.88
N ALA A 79 -2.13 17.59 -10.03
CA ALA A 79 -1.16 16.98 -9.12
C ALA A 79 -0.13 16.09 -9.84
N MET A 80 -0.54 15.40 -10.91
CA MET A 80 0.30 14.43 -11.62
C MET A 80 1.00 15.03 -12.84
N GLY A 81 0.55 16.19 -13.33
CA GLY A 81 1.09 16.82 -14.54
C GLY A 81 0.78 16.06 -15.84
N ALA A 82 -0.24 15.21 -15.84
CA ALA A 82 -0.68 14.43 -16.98
C ALA A 82 -2.21 14.37 -17.02
N VAL A 83 -2.81 14.29 -18.21
CA VAL A 83 -4.27 14.19 -18.38
C VAL A 83 -4.72 12.83 -17.87
N LEU A 84 -5.38 12.82 -16.71
CA LEU A 84 -5.87 11.62 -16.04
C LEU A 84 -7.34 11.83 -15.68
N THR A 85 -8.19 10.90 -16.10
CA THR A 85 -9.63 10.99 -15.89
C THR A 85 -10.11 9.82 -15.05
N TYR A 86 -10.87 10.13 -14.01
CA TYR A 86 -11.59 9.18 -13.20
C TYR A 86 -13.09 9.48 -13.27
N ARG A 87 -13.88 8.46 -13.59
CA ARG A 87 -15.34 8.54 -13.73
C ARG A 87 -15.96 7.58 -12.73
N HIS A 88 -16.28 8.07 -11.53
CA HIS A 88 -16.76 7.22 -10.43
C HIS A 88 -18.10 6.57 -10.78
N GLU A 89 -18.97 7.28 -11.48
CA GLU A 89 -20.29 6.81 -11.88
C GLU A 89 -20.27 5.63 -12.89
N LEU A 90 -19.12 5.35 -13.52
CA LEU A 90 -18.95 4.18 -14.39
C LEU A 90 -18.62 2.89 -13.62
N GLY A 91 -18.50 2.96 -12.29
CA GLY A 91 -18.24 1.80 -11.44
C GLY A 91 -16.76 1.45 -11.28
N MET A 92 -16.51 0.34 -10.59
CA MET A 92 -15.18 -0.21 -10.38
C MET A 92 -14.55 -0.62 -11.73
N ASN A 93 -13.34 -0.11 -12.01
CA ASN A 93 -12.55 -0.46 -13.18
C ASN A 93 -11.14 -0.93 -12.77
N TYR A 94 -10.52 -1.78 -13.60
CA TYR A 94 -9.22 -2.35 -13.30
C TYR A 94 -8.53 -2.96 -14.52
N ASN A 95 -7.23 -3.20 -14.39
CA ASN A 95 -6.43 -3.91 -15.37
C ASN A 95 -5.53 -4.95 -14.70
N PHE A 96 -5.40 -6.11 -15.34
CA PHE A 96 -4.35 -7.07 -15.01
C PHE A 96 -3.01 -6.50 -15.44
N ILE A 97 -2.14 -6.21 -14.48
CA ILE A 97 -0.74 -5.87 -14.74
C ILE A 97 0.06 -7.16 -14.99
N ARG A 98 -0.34 -8.23 -14.32
CA ARG A 98 0.16 -9.61 -14.44
C ARG A 98 -0.99 -10.58 -14.17
N PRO A 99 -0.85 -11.89 -14.47
CA PRO A 99 -1.89 -12.88 -14.16
C PRO A 99 -2.30 -12.95 -12.68
N ASP A 100 -1.41 -12.56 -11.77
CA ASP A 100 -1.60 -12.59 -10.30
C ASP A 100 -1.77 -11.19 -9.68
N LEU A 101 -1.72 -10.11 -10.47
CA LEU A 101 -1.69 -8.74 -9.96
C LEU A 101 -2.59 -7.82 -10.78
N ILE A 102 -3.60 -7.27 -10.11
CA ILE A 102 -4.53 -6.28 -10.64
C ILE A 102 -4.28 -4.94 -9.96
N VAL A 103 -4.35 -3.87 -10.76
CA VAL A 103 -4.45 -2.49 -10.27
C VAL A 103 -5.79 -1.92 -10.74
N GLY A 104 -6.51 -1.26 -9.83
CA GLY A 104 -7.82 -0.71 -10.16
C GLY A 104 -8.28 0.43 -9.26
N SER A 105 -9.49 0.91 -9.55
CA SER A 105 -10.21 1.91 -8.77
C SER A 105 -10.83 1.30 -7.51
N CYS A 106 -11.42 2.14 -6.65
CA CYS A 106 -12.12 1.67 -5.47
C CYS A 106 -13.30 0.75 -5.80
N LEU A 107 -13.55 -0.20 -4.90
CA LEU A 107 -14.85 -0.84 -4.77
C LEU A 107 -15.85 0.24 -4.33
N GLN A 108 -17.08 0.15 -4.82
CA GLN A 108 -18.15 1.10 -4.50
C GLN A 108 -19.25 0.46 -3.65
N SER A 109 -19.35 -0.86 -3.69
CA SER A 109 -20.42 -1.63 -3.07
C SER A 109 -19.95 -3.03 -2.66
N PRO A 110 -20.64 -3.71 -1.73
CA PRO A 110 -20.36 -5.11 -1.39
C PRO A 110 -20.34 -6.05 -2.60
N GLU A 111 -21.20 -5.83 -3.60
CA GLU A 111 -21.30 -6.64 -4.82
C GLU A 111 -20.01 -6.62 -5.66
N ASP A 112 -19.17 -5.58 -5.51
CA ASP A 112 -17.86 -5.53 -6.16
C ASP A 112 -16.90 -6.59 -5.60
N VAL A 113 -17.09 -7.03 -4.35
CA VAL A 113 -16.34 -8.17 -3.78
C VAL A 113 -16.62 -9.44 -4.58
N ASP A 114 -17.89 -9.70 -4.94
CA ASP A 114 -18.24 -10.88 -5.74
C ASP A 114 -17.64 -10.83 -7.14
N LYS A 115 -17.61 -9.65 -7.77
CA LYS A 115 -16.94 -9.45 -9.06
C LYS A 115 -15.46 -9.82 -8.95
N LEU A 116 -14.77 -9.36 -7.91
CA LEU A 116 -13.36 -9.68 -7.69
C LEU A 116 -13.14 -11.17 -7.37
N ARG A 117 -13.99 -11.78 -6.55
CA ARG A 117 -13.94 -13.23 -6.26
C ARG A 117 -14.12 -14.06 -7.53
N SER A 118 -15.03 -13.65 -8.42
CA SER A 118 -15.31 -14.37 -9.68
C SER A 118 -14.10 -14.46 -10.63
N ILE A 119 -13.16 -13.52 -10.51
CA ILE A 119 -11.91 -13.50 -11.28
C ILE A 119 -10.71 -14.03 -10.48
N GLY A 120 -10.95 -14.67 -9.33
CA GLY A 120 -9.92 -15.34 -8.53
C GLY A 120 -9.12 -14.42 -7.59
N VAL A 121 -9.62 -13.22 -7.30
CA VAL A 121 -9.01 -12.35 -6.29
C VAL A 121 -9.14 -12.98 -4.91
N LYS A 122 -8.00 -13.09 -4.23
CA LYS A 122 -7.92 -13.56 -2.84
C LYS A 122 -7.51 -12.45 -1.87
N THR A 123 -6.97 -11.35 -2.38
CA THR A 123 -6.54 -10.21 -1.55
C THR A 123 -7.03 -8.91 -2.18
N ILE A 124 -7.88 -8.18 -1.48
CA ILE A 124 -8.23 -6.78 -1.78
C ILE A 124 -7.33 -5.90 -0.90
N PHE A 125 -6.50 -5.08 -1.53
CA PHE A 125 -5.51 -4.24 -0.86
C PHE A 125 -5.82 -2.76 -1.09
N CYS A 126 -6.52 -2.17 -0.11
CA CYS A 126 -7.05 -0.81 -0.14
C CYS A 126 -6.04 0.19 0.43
N LEU A 127 -5.71 1.22 -0.37
CA LEU A 127 -4.78 2.30 0.01
C LEU A 127 -5.49 3.59 0.46
N GLN A 128 -6.82 3.60 0.51
CA GLN A 128 -7.61 4.79 0.75
C GLN A 128 -7.68 5.17 2.24
N GLN A 129 -7.64 6.48 2.50
CA GLN A 129 -8.00 7.06 3.79
C GLN A 129 -9.52 7.23 3.88
N ASP A 130 -10.04 7.41 5.11
CA ASP A 130 -11.47 7.61 5.33
C ASP A 130 -12.00 8.85 4.58
N SER A 131 -11.21 9.92 4.48
CA SER A 131 -11.56 11.12 3.71
C SER A 131 -11.79 10.84 2.21
N ASP A 132 -11.09 9.86 1.64
CA ASP A 132 -11.26 9.49 0.22
C ASP A 132 -12.61 8.80 0.02
N LEU A 133 -13.00 7.97 0.99
CA LEU A 133 -14.21 7.16 0.99
C LEU A 133 -15.43 8.06 1.25
N GLU A 134 -15.33 8.97 2.22
CA GLU A 134 -16.34 9.99 2.52
C GLU A 134 -16.64 10.88 1.31
N TYR A 135 -15.60 11.29 0.56
CA TYR A 135 -15.79 12.13 -0.62
C TYR A 135 -16.72 11.49 -1.66
N PHE A 136 -16.58 10.18 -1.89
CA PHE A 136 -17.43 9.43 -2.83
C PHE A 136 -18.65 8.74 -2.20
N GLY A 137 -18.81 8.84 -0.87
CA GLY A 137 -19.90 8.17 -0.15
C GLY A 137 -19.79 6.64 -0.16
N VAL A 138 -18.57 6.11 -0.12
CA VAL A 138 -18.32 4.66 -0.11
C VAL A 138 -18.34 4.14 1.33
N ASP A 139 -19.25 3.20 1.62
CA ASP A 139 -19.28 2.49 2.91
C ASP A 139 -18.25 1.36 2.92
N ILE A 140 -17.05 1.67 3.38
CA ILE A 140 -15.96 0.69 3.48
C ILE A 140 -16.23 -0.40 4.52
N ASN A 141 -17.03 -0.12 5.55
CA ASN A 141 -17.31 -1.11 6.59
C ASN A 141 -18.24 -2.18 6.04
N ALA A 142 -19.28 -1.80 5.30
CA ALA A 142 -20.13 -2.75 4.60
C ALA A 142 -19.34 -3.67 3.64
N ILE A 143 -18.37 -3.11 2.91
CA ILE A 143 -17.50 -3.89 2.00
C ILE A 143 -16.61 -4.86 2.78
N ILE A 144 -15.99 -4.41 3.88
CA ILE A 144 -15.14 -5.26 4.73
C ILE A 144 -15.95 -6.37 5.37
N GLU A 145 -17.09 -6.05 5.96
CA GLU A 145 -17.97 -7.01 6.60
C GLU A 145 -18.45 -8.07 5.61
N TYR A 146 -18.85 -7.65 4.40
CA TYR A 146 -19.25 -8.57 3.35
C TYR A 146 -18.09 -9.47 2.90
N ALA A 147 -16.89 -8.91 2.68
CA ALA A 147 -15.71 -9.71 2.36
C ALA A 147 -15.37 -10.74 3.44
N ASN A 148 -15.56 -10.40 4.72
CA ASN A 148 -15.32 -11.30 5.85
C ASN A 148 -16.34 -12.44 5.96
N THR A 149 -17.43 -12.44 5.18
CA THR A 149 -18.35 -13.59 5.10
C THR A 149 -17.78 -14.75 4.29
N PHE A 150 -16.65 -14.56 3.61
CA PHE A 150 -16.01 -15.56 2.77
C PHE A 150 -14.62 -15.93 3.29
N ASP A 151 -14.27 -17.22 3.20
CA ASP A 151 -12.96 -17.73 3.64
C ASP A 151 -11.86 -17.63 2.55
N ASP A 152 -12.24 -17.28 1.31
CA ASP A 152 -11.38 -17.32 0.12
C ASP A 152 -10.85 -15.95 -0.31
N ILE A 153 -11.32 -14.86 0.30
CA ILE A 153 -10.88 -13.49 0.03
C ILE A 153 -10.63 -12.72 1.32
N GLN A 154 -9.66 -11.81 1.28
CA GLN A 154 -9.34 -10.95 2.42
C GLN A 154 -9.24 -9.49 1.99
N HIS A 155 -9.94 -8.63 2.73
CA HIS A 155 -9.79 -7.18 2.62
C HIS A 155 -8.73 -6.65 3.60
N LEU A 156 -7.77 -5.87 3.11
CA LEU A 156 -6.70 -5.26 3.90
C LEU A 156 -6.61 -3.77 3.58
N ARG A 157 -6.51 -2.93 4.62
CA ARG A 157 -6.24 -1.50 4.49
C ARG A 157 -4.79 -1.16 4.79
N ALA A 158 -4.17 -0.34 3.97
CA ALA A 158 -2.80 0.16 4.14
C ALA A 158 -2.73 1.59 3.58
N GLU A 159 -3.16 2.55 4.39
CA GLU A 159 -3.52 3.89 3.94
C GLU A 159 -2.32 4.71 3.48
N ILE A 160 -2.52 5.47 2.41
CA ILE A 160 -1.57 6.46 1.88
C ILE A 160 -2.38 7.69 1.49
N ARG A 161 -1.96 8.89 1.90
CA ARG A 161 -2.65 10.14 1.59
C ARG A 161 -2.72 10.41 0.09
N ASP A 162 -3.90 10.80 -0.41
CA ASP A 162 -4.07 11.11 -1.83
C ASP A 162 -3.35 12.41 -2.22
N PHE A 163 -2.91 12.48 -3.48
CA PHE A 163 -2.19 13.63 -4.05
C PHE A 163 -0.95 14.10 -3.26
N ASP A 164 -0.31 13.19 -2.52
CA ASP A 164 0.89 13.48 -1.75
C ASP A 164 2.02 12.50 -2.05
N ALA A 165 2.95 12.94 -2.90
CA ALA A 165 4.12 12.16 -3.27
C ALA A 165 5.10 11.95 -2.10
N PHE A 166 5.13 12.85 -1.11
CA PHE A 166 6.01 12.73 0.05
C PHE A 166 5.49 11.65 1.02
N ASP A 167 4.19 11.67 1.33
CA ASP A 167 3.57 10.61 2.13
C ASP A 167 3.67 9.26 1.41
N LEU A 168 3.37 9.21 0.10
CA LEU A 168 3.57 8.00 -0.71
C LEU A 168 4.98 7.44 -0.55
N ARG A 169 6.02 8.27 -0.70
CA ARG A 169 7.42 7.85 -0.51
C ARG A 169 7.68 7.29 0.90
N LEU A 170 7.13 7.93 1.91
CA LEU A 170 7.34 7.54 3.32
C LEU A 170 6.64 6.21 3.66
N GLN A 171 5.42 6.01 3.14
CA GLN A 171 4.60 4.82 3.42
C GLN A 171 5.02 3.60 2.61
N LEU A 172 5.54 3.79 1.39
CA LEU A 172 5.85 2.71 0.44
C LEU A 172 6.58 1.50 1.08
N PRO A 173 7.66 1.67 1.88
CA PRO A 173 8.34 0.52 2.49
C PRO A 173 7.44 -0.33 3.39
N ALA A 174 6.63 0.31 4.24
CA ALA A 174 5.75 -0.39 5.17
C ALA A 174 4.58 -1.05 4.43
N VAL A 175 3.97 -0.32 3.49
CA VAL A 175 2.84 -0.78 2.67
C VAL A 175 3.24 -1.98 1.81
N VAL A 176 4.38 -1.91 1.11
CA VAL A 176 4.87 -3.02 0.28
C VAL A 176 5.26 -4.23 1.13
N SER A 177 5.81 -4.02 2.34
CA SER A 177 6.07 -5.12 3.27
C SER A 177 4.78 -5.85 3.68
N LYS A 178 3.71 -5.09 3.95
CA LYS A 178 2.39 -5.66 4.29
C LYS A 178 1.79 -6.41 3.10
N LEU A 179 1.86 -5.83 1.91
CA LEU A 179 1.43 -6.47 0.66
C LEU A 179 2.16 -7.79 0.40
N TYR A 180 3.49 -7.79 0.51
CA TYR A 180 4.33 -8.97 0.31
C TYR A 180 3.94 -10.12 1.26
N LYS A 181 3.67 -9.80 2.53
CA LYS A 181 3.19 -10.81 3.50
C LYS A 181 1.81 -11.34 3.14
N ALA A 182 0.90 -10.48 2.70
CA ALA A 182 -0.45 -10.87 2.30
C ALA A 182 -0.44 -11.79 1.08
N ILE A 183 0.30 -11.42 0.03
CA ILE A 183 0.44 -12.22 -1.20
C ILE A 183 1.02 -13.60 -0.90
N ASN A 184 2.10 -13.68 -0.11
CA ASN A 184 2.71 -14.97 0.22
C ASN A 184 1.82 -15.86 1.09
N ARG A 185 0.95 -15.28 1.92
CA ARG A 185 0.00 -16.04 2.74
C ARG A 185 -1.19 -16.52 1.93
N ASN A 186 -1.79 -15.65 1.13
CA ASN A 186 -3.09 -15.88 0.51
C ASN A 186 -2.96 -16.54 -0.87
N GLY A 187 -1.86 -16.27 -1.59
CA GLY A 187 -1.70 -16.63 -3.00
C GLY A 187 -2.80 -16.02 -3.89
N GLY A 188 -3.04 -16.65 -5.04
CA GLY A 188 -4.09 -16.22 -5.98
C GLY A 188 -3.86 -14.83 -6.56
N VAL A 189 -4.94 -14.20 -7.04
CA VAL A 189 -4.88 -12.86 -7.63
C VAL A 189 -4.98 -11.80 -6.52
N THR A 190 -4.15 -10.76 -6.61
CA THR A 190 -4.20 -9.62 -5.70
C THR A 190 -4.70 -8.37 -6.40
N TYR A 191 -5.70 -7.73 -5.81
CA TYR A 191 -6.30 -6.48 -6.28
C TYR A 191 -5.80 -5.32 -5.44
N ILE A 192 -4.91 -4.49 -6.00
CA ILE A 192 -4.41 -3.28 -5.34
C ILE A 192 -5.22 -2.09 -5.85
N HIS A 193 -5.80 -1.31 -4.94
CA HIS A 193 -6.55 -0.12 -5.34
C HIS A 193 -6.32 1.09 -4.44
N CYS A 194 -6.57 2.24 -5.03
CA CYS A 194 -6.79 3.49 -4.31
C CYS A 194 -8.17 4.02 -4.74
N THR A 195 -8.36 5.33 -4.85
CA THR A 195 -9.60 5.90 -5.38
C THR A 195 -9.77 5.58 -6.87
N ALA A 196 -8.86 6.08 -7.72
CA ALA A 196 -8.96 5.90 -9.16
C ALA A 196 -8.09 4.79 -9.76
N GLY A 197 -7.13 4.27 -8.99
CA GLY A 197 -6.15 3.33 -9.54
C GLY A 197 -5.08 3.97 -10.42
N LEU A 198 -4.88 5.30 -10.35
CA LEU A 198 -4.00 6.07 -11.25
C LEU A 198 -2.77 6.67 -10.58
N GLY A 199 -2.66 6.60 -9.25
CA GLY A 199 -1.53 7.17 -8.49
C GLY A 199 -0.93 6.20 -7.49
N ARG A 200 -1.51 6.15 -6.28
CA ARG A 200 -1.03 5.33 -5.15
C ARG A 200 -0.94 3.83 -5.50
N ALA A 201 -1.99 3.26 -6.08
CA ALA A 201 -2.03 1.83 -6.40
C ALA A 201 -0.99 1.40 -7.47
N PRO A 202 -0.87 2.09 -8.63
CA PRO A 202 0.23 1.85 -9.56
C PRO A 202 1.62 1.97 -8.91
N ALA A 203 1.84 2.98 -8.08
CA ALA A 203 3.13 3.17 -7.41
C ALA A 203 3.49 1.99 -6.48
N VAL A 204 2.52 1.50 -5.69
CA VAL A 204 2.70 0.32 -4.84
C VAL A 204 2.95 -0.94 -5.69
N ALA A 205 2.21 -1.13 -6.78
CA ALA A 205 2.37 -2.28 -7.67
C ALA A 205 3.75 -2.31 -8.36
N VAL A 206 4.23 -1.15 -8.83
CA VAL A 206 5.57 -1.00 -9.43
C VAL A 206 6.65 -1.26 -8.37
N CYS A 207 6.54 -0.66 -7.20
CA CYS A 207 7.51 -0.86 -6.12
C CYS A 207 7.57 -2.31 -5.67
N PHE A 208 6.41 -2.97 -5.51
CA PHE A 208 6.32 -4.39 -5.23
C PHE A 208 7.03 -5.22 -6.31
N SER A 209 6.79 -4.94 -7.59
CA SER A 209 7.39 -5.68 -8.70
C SER A 209 8.92 -5.56 -8.70
N ILE A 210 9.46 -4.34 -8.54
CA ILE A 210 10.91 -4.10 -8.47
C ILE A 210 11.54 -4.88 -7.30
N LEU A 211 10.95 -4.78 -6.11
CA LEU A 211 11.55 -5.34 -4.89
C LEU A 211 11.40 -6.86 -4.76
N SER A 212 10.25 -7.41 -5.15
CA SER A 212 9.96 -8.83 -4.97
C SER A 212 10.44 -9.70 -6.13
N GLN A 213 10.55 -9.13 -7.33
CA GLN A 213 10.71 -9.92 -8.56
C GLN A 213 11.84 -9.44 -9.47
N LYS A 214 12.68 -8.53 -8.97
CA LYS A 214 13.91 -8.06 -9.65
C LYS A 214 13.64 -7.42 -11.02
N TYR A 215 12.49 -6.78 -11.20
CA TYR A 215 12.27 -5.93 -12.36
C TYR A 215 13.20 -4.71 -12.28
N GLU A 216 13.78 -4.34 -13.42
CA GLU A 216 14.63 -3.15 -13.53
C GLU A 216 13.78 -1.94 -13.94
N LEU A 217 13.92 -0.84 -13.21
CA LEU A 217 13.32 0.43 -13.59
C LEU A 217 14.29 1.14 -14.54
N ILE A 218 14.01 1.08 -15.84
CA ILE A 218 14.80 1.80 -16.86
C ILE A 218 14.32 3.25 -16.90
N LEU A 219 15.07 4.14 -16.26
CA LEU A 219 14.85 5.57 -16.40
C LEU A 219 15.56 6.08 -17.65
N PRO A 220 14.90 6.90 -18.49
CA PRO A 220 15.61 7.57 -19.57
C PRO A 220 16.77 8.37 -18.95
N LYS A 221 17.97 8.23 -19.51
CA LYS A 221 19.08 9.12 -19.17
C LYS A 221 18.56 10.54 -19.38
N ALA A 222 18.57 11.35 -18.33
CA ALA A 222 18.22 12.76 -18.46
C ALA A 222 19.07 13.33 -19.60
N PHE A 223 18.42 13.85 -20.65
CA PHE A 223 19.11 14.68 -21.61
C PHE A 223 19.56 15.92 -20.83
N SER A 224 20.85 15.95 -20.50
CA SER A 224 21.53 17.09 -19.88
C SER A 224 21.63 18.25 -20.85
#